data_AF-A0A6A3WBY5-F1
#
_entry.id   AF-A0A6A3WBY5-F1
#
_cell.length_a   1.000
_cell.length_b   1.000
_cell.length_c   1.000
_cell.angle_alpha   90.00
_cell.angle_beta   90.00
_cell.angle_gamma   90.00
#
_symmetry.space_group_name_H-M   'P 1'
#
loop_
_entity.id
_entity.type
_entity.pdbx_description
1 polymer ?
#
loop_
_entity_poly.entity_id
_entity_poly.type
_entity_poly.pdbx_seq_one_letter_code
_entity_poly.pdbx_strand_id
1 'polypeptide(L)' 'MGPQRSYTIRTKRKAIAKAEVVGERAASKQLEIPRRTLRDWMDAKERIIGFEGAQTSKTTKG' A
#
# COMPACT_ATOMS: atom_id res chain seq x y z
N MET A 1 8.67 -13.26 -17.37
CA MET A 1 7.93 -12.22 -16.62
C MET A 1 7.87 -12.64 -15.17
N GLY A 2 8.52 -11.91 -14.25
CA GLY A 2 8.46 -12.25 -12.82
C GLY A 2 7.02 -12.14 -12.31
N PRO A 3 6.60 -12.97 -11.33
CA PRO A 3 5.25 -12.92 -10.80
C PRO A 3 4.95 -11.51 -10.30
N GLN A 4 3.89 -10.90 -10.83
CA GLN A 4 3.40 -9.63 -10.31
C GLN A 4 2.98 -9.87 -8.86
N ARG A 5 3.81 -9.41 -7.91
CA ARG A 5 3.50 -9.51 -6.47
C ARG A 5 2.29 -8.62 -6.20
N SER A 6 1.09 -9.19 -6.27
CA SER A 6 -0.14 -8.52 -5.85
C SER A 6 -0.12 -8.35 -4.34
N TYR A 7 0.26 -7.16 -3.87
CA TYR A 7 0.25 -6.84 -2.45
C TYR A 7 -1.18 -6.58 -1.96
N THR A 8 -1.64 -7.38 -1.00
CA THR A 8 -2.95 -7.17 -0.36
C THR A 8 -3.01 -5.83 0.37
N ILE A 9 -4.20 -5.26 0.55
CA ILE A 9 -4.40 -4.02 1.34
C ILE A 9 -3.85 -4.16 2.76
N ARG A 10 -3.97 -5.36 3.36
CA ARG A 10 -3.37 -5.67 4.67
C ARG A 10 -1.84 -5.51 4.66
N THR A 11 -1.18 -6.01 3.61
CA THR A 11 0.27 -5.84 3.44
C THR A 11 0.65 -4.37 3.26
N LYS A 12 -0.12 -3.61 2.48
CA LYS A 12 0.11 -2.17 2.29
C LYS A 12 -0.01 -1.40 3.60
N ARG A 13 -1.07 -1.62 4.37
CA ARG A 13 -1.27 -1.00 5.70
C ARG A 13 -0.15 -1.35 6.66
N LYS A 14 0.29 -2.61 6.71
CA LYS A 14 1.41 -3.04 7.54
C LYS A 14 2.71 -2.34 7.14
N ALA A 15 2.96 -2.17 5.85
CA ALA A 15 4.13 -1.49 5.34
C ALA A 15 4.14 0.01 5.69
N ILE A 16 3.01 0.69 5.52
CA ILE A 16 2.82 2.09 5.90
C ILE A 16 3.04 2.25 7.41
N ALA A 17 2.31 1.51 8.24
CA ALA A 17 2.43 1.62 9.70
C ALA A 17 3.88 1.38 10.18
N LYS A 18 4.58 0.43 9.55
CA LYS A 18 5.99 0.17 9.87
C LYS A 18 6.91 1.29 9.41
N ALA A 19 6.66 1.85 8.22
CA ALA A 19 7.44 2.96 7.70
C ALA A 19 7.30 4.24 8.54
N GLU A 20 6.15 4.47 9.18
CA GLU A 20 5.98 5.59 10.12
C GLU A 20 6.81 5.41 11.40
N VAL A 21 6.99 4.17 11.87
CA VAL A 21 7.72 3.88 13.11
C VAL A 21 9.24 3.81 12.89
N VAL A 22 9.70 3.13 11.84
CA VAL A 22 11.14 2.85 11.61
C VAL A 22 11.73 3.57 10.39
N GLY A 23 10.90 4.29 9.62
CA GLY A 23 11.29 4.92 8.36
C GLY A 23 11.21 3.98 7.15
N GLU A 24 11.01 4.57 5.96
CA GLU A 24 10.80 3.85 4.70
C GLU A 24 11.92 2.85 4.35
N ARG A 25 13.17 3.23 4.65
CA ARG A 25 14.35 2.41 4.31
C ARG A 25 14.39 1.11 5.11
N ALA A 26 14.08 1.20 6.40
CA ALA A 26 14.06 0.04 7.28
C ALA A 26 12.85 -0.85 6.97
N ALA A 27 11.66 -0.25 6.76
CA ALA A 27 10.46 -0.97 6.37
C ALA A 27 10.62 -1.71 5.02
N SER A 28 11.25 -1.07 4.03
CA SER A 28 11.56 -1.66 2.73
C SER A 28 12.41 -2.92 2.85
N LYS A 29 13.48 -2.89 3.66
CA LYS A 29 14.35 -4.06 3.90
C LYS A 29 13.62 -5.17 4.65
N GLN A 30 12.87 -4.82 5.69
CA GLN A 30 12.21 -5.81 6.55
C GLN A 30 11.03 -6.52 5.88
N LEU A 31 10.37 -5.86 4.93
CA LEU A 31 9.19 -6.40 4.25
C LEU A 31 9.49 -6.82 2.80
N GLU A 32 10.75 -6.66 2.36
CA GLU A 32 11.19 -6.92 0.98
C GLU A 32 10.29 -6.20 -0.05
N ILE A 33 9.89 -4.98 0.27
CA ILE A 33 9.10 -4.11 -0.60
C ILE A 33 10.03 -3.07 -1.20
N PRO A 34 9.99 -2.85 -2.53
CA PRO A 34 10.77 -1.79 -3.15
C PRO A 34 10.46 -0.44 -2.53
N ARG A 35 11.51 0.34 -2.21
CA ARG A 35 11.34 1.64 -1.57
C ARG A 35 10.43 2.59 -2.36
N ARG A 36 10.51 2.55 -3.68
CA ARG A 36 9.62 3.32 -4.56
C ARG A 36 8.15 2.97 -4.34
N THR A 37 7.81 1.67 -4.34
CA THR A 37 6.47 1.18 -4.06
C THR A 37 5.98 1.59 -2.67
N LEU A 38 6.86 1.54 -1.68
CA LEU A 38 6.52 1.95 -0.32
C LEU A 38 6.25 3.46 -0.22
N ARG A 39 7.02 4.28 -0.95
CA ARG A 39 6.77 5.72 -1.07
C ARG A 39 5.45 6.02 -1.78
N ASP A 40 5.14 5.32 -2.87
CA ASP A 40 3.84 5.44 -3.55
C ASP A 40 2.67 5.12 -2.61
N TRP A 41 2.83 4.15 -1.70
CA TRP A 41 1.80 3.82 -0.70
C TRP A 41 1.74 4.81 0.45
N MET A 42 2.86 5.44 0.83
CA MET A 42 2.88 6.52 1.81
C MET A 42 2.18 7.78 1.25
N ASP A 43 2.38 8.08 -0.03
CA ASP A 43 1.66 9.16 -0.73
C ASP A 43 0.15 8.86 -0.82
N ALA A 44 -0.20 7.61 -1.14
CA ALA A 44 -1.58 7.13 -1.14
C ALA A 44 -2.09 6.69 0.25
N LYS A 45 -1.43 7.07 1.35
CA LYS A 45 -1.69 6.56 2.71
C LYS A 45 -3.15 6.75 3.12
N GLU A 46 -3.68 7.95 2.93
CA GLU A 46 -5.05 8.30 3.31
C GLU A 46 -6.08 7.42 2.59
N ARG A 47 -5.85 7.16 1.29
CA ARG A 47 -6.69 6.26 0.50
C ARG A 47 -6.57 4.80 0.93
N ILE A 48 -5.38 4.34 1.33
CA ILE A 48 -5.12 2.94 1.72
C ILE A 48 -5.62 2.65 3.15
N ILE A 49 -5.44 3.59 4.07
CA ILE A 49 -5.92 3.49 5.46
C ILE A 49 -7.43 3.71 5.49
N GLY A 50 -7.92 4.77 4.84
CA GLY A 50 -9.35 5.06 4.68
C GLY A 50 -10.09 4.12 3.73
N PHE A 51 -9.44 3.08 3.20
CA PHE A 51 -10.09 2.03 2.43
C PHE A 51 -11.02 1.18 3.33
N GLU A 52 -12.20 1.71 3.64
CA GLU A 52 -13.25 1.01 4.36
C GLU A 52 -14.14 0.24 3.36
N GLY A 53 -13.55 -0.71 2.62
CA GLY A 53 -14.25 -1.80 1.93
C GLY A 53 -15.30 -1.48 0.85
N ALA A 54 -15.73 -0.24 0.63
CA ALA A 54 -16.82 0.11 -0.27
C ALA A 54 -16.64 1.51 -0.84
N GLN A 55 -15.65 1.72 -1.71
CA GLN A 55 -15.95 2.61 -2.84
C GLN A 55 -16.68 1.76 -3.87
N THR A 56 -17.99 1.67 -3.69
CA THR A 56 -18.93 1.38 -4.75
C THR A 56 -18.70 2.43 -5.84
N SER A 57 -17.74 2.19 -6.73
CA SER A 57 -17.72 2.88 -8.00
C SER A 57 -18.87 2.29 -8.80
N LYS A 58 -20.09 2.74 -8.47
CA LYS A 58 -21.19 2.80 -9.42
C LYS A 58 -20.70 3.67 -10.57
N THR A 59 -20.03 3.06 -11.53
CA THR A 59 -20.11 3.55 -12.89
C THR A 59 -21.25 2.76 -13.53
N THR A 60 -22.46 3.17 -13.18
CA THR A 60 -23.59 3.01 -14.10
C THR A 60 -23.25 3.92 -15.27
N LYS A 61 -22.79 3.35 -16.38
CA LYS A 61 -22.88 4.02 -17.68
C LYS A 61 -23.92 3.25 -18.46
N GLY A 62 -25.10 3.87 -18.56
CA GLY A 62 -26.10 3.52 -19.56
C GLY A 62 -25.67 3.96 -20.95
#